data_AF-A0AAE3D7Z5-F1
#
_entry.id   AF-A0AAE3D7Z5-F1
#
_cell.length_a   1.000
_cell.length_b   1.000
_cell.length_c   1.000
_cell.angle_alpha   90.00
_cell.angle_beta   90.00
_cell.angle_gamma   90.00
#
_symmetry.space_group_name_H-M   'P 1'
#
loop_
_entity.id
_entity.type
_entity.pdbx_description
1 polymer ?
#
loop_
_entity_poly.entity_id
_entity_poly.type
_entity_poly.pdbx_seq_one_letter_code
_entity_poly.pdbx_strand_id
1 'polypeptide(L)'
;MMQQLSFSPVENILTVLFAAAILGYLLYLLVRSLRNRQRGYHTVNRAKVYSKAQATAVNQPVYLANGTVNSGVTEAENVKTVIFENLEKEGEQITLEVSDRIYSELQEGDCGSLSCRDGKLVSFGALQNRDDRERSFRG
;
A
#
# COMPACT_ATOMS: atom_id res chain seq x y z
N MET A 1 -8.73 -31.91 44.13
CA MET A 1 -7.65 -32.88 43.89
C MET A 1 -7.09 -32.55 42.52
N MET A 2 -5.95 -31.86 42.45
CA MET A 2 -5.32 -31.47 41.18
C MET A 2 -4.69 -32.72 40.57
N GLN A 3 -5.20 -33.18 39.44
CA GLN A 3 -4.71 -34.37 38.76
C GLN A 3 -3.32 -34.02 38.18
N GLN A 4 -2.27 -34.51 38.82
CA GLN A 4 -0.90 -34.32 38.37
C GLN A 4 -0.69 -35.20 37.14
N LEU A 5 -0.80 -34.61 35.96
CA LEU A 5 -0.51 -35.28 34.69
C LEU A 5 0.98 -35.60 34.64
N SER A 6 1.34 -36.83 35.01
CA SER A 6 2.69 -37.37 34.87
C SER A 6 2.90 -37.81 33.42
N PHE A 7 3.32 -36.87 32.58
CA PHE A 7 3.77 -37.15 31.22
C PHE A 7 5.11 -37.88 31.22
N SER A 8 5.30 -38.81 30.29
CA SER A 8 6.60 -39.42 30.04
C SER A 8 7.61 -38.36 29.54
N PRO A 9 8.93 -38.58 29.70
CA PRO A 9 9.96 -37.64 29.24
C PRO A 9 9.81 -37.26 27.76
N VAL A 10 9.38 -38.21 26.93
CA VAL A 10 9.18 -38.01 25.48
C VAL A 10 7.95 -37.13 25.20
N GLU A 11 6.83 -37.37 25.88
CA GLU A 11 5.62 -36.55 25.76
C GLU A 11 5.85 -35.12 26.24
N ASN A 12 6.66 -34.94 27.29
CA ASN A 12 7.02 -33.62 27.77
C ASN A 12 7.88 -32.85 26.75
N ILE A 13 8.88 -33.50 26.15
CA ILE A 13 9.68 -32.90 25.07
C ILE A 13 8.80 -32.53 23.87
N LEU A 14 7.90 -33.42 23.46
CA LEU A 14 7.00 -33.17 22.33
C LEU A 14 6.05 -31.99 22.61
N THR A 15 5.52 -31.91 23.84
CA THR A 15 4.64 -30.83 24.29
C THR A 15 5.37 -29.49 24.30
N VAL A 16 6.61 -29.46 24.77
CA VAL A 16 7.46 -28.26 24.77
C VAL A 16 7.76 -27.80 23.34
N LEU A 17 8.11 -28.72 22.44
CA LEU A 17 8.34 -28.40 21.02
C LEU A 17 7.08 -27.87 20.34
N PHE A 18 5.93 -28.47 20.62
CA PHE A 18 4.65 -28.03 20.09
C PHE A 18 4.26 -26.63 20.58
N ALA A 19 4.42 -26.37 21.88
CA ALA A 19 4.20 -25.04 22.45
C ALA A 19 5.15 -23.99 21.87
N ALA A 20 6.44 -24.33 21.69
CA ALA A 20 7.42 -23.45 21.07
C ALA A 20 7.07 -23.14 19.59
N ALA A 21 6.61 -24.13 18.83
CA ALA A 21 6.19 -23.95 17.45
C ALA A 21 4.96 -23.03 17.33
N ILE A 22 3.94 -23.23 18.19
CA ILE A 22 2.77 -22.35 18.25
C ILE A 22 3.19 -20.93 18.62
N LEU A 23 4.02 -20.77 19.65
CA LEU A 23 4.49 -19.47 20.10
C LEU A 23 5.29 -18.75 18.99
N GLY A 24 6.19 -19.47 18.31
CA GLY A 24 6.93 -18.95 17.17
C GLY A 24 6.03 -18.53 16.02
N TYR A 25 4.99 -19.31 15.71
CA TYR A 25 4.01 -18.98 14.68
C TYR A 25 3.19 -17.73 15.04
N LEU A 26 2.75 -17.62 16.29
CA LEU A 26 2.03 -16.43 16.77
C LEU A 26 2.90 -15.18 16.72
N LEU A 27 4.17 -15.27 17.14
CA LEU A 27 5.12 -14.17 17.02
C LEU A 27 5.36 -13.77 15.56
N TYR A 28 5.48 -14.75 14.66
CA TYR A 28 5.60 -14.50 13.22
C TYR A 28 4.37 -13.76 12.66
N LEU A 29 3.16 -14.20 13.02
CA LEU A 29 1.92 -13.53 12.63
C LEU A 29 1.82 -12.12 13.19
N LEU A 30 2.27 -11.90 14.43
CA LEU A 30 2.25 -10.60 15.08
C LEU A 30 3.21 -9.62 14.39
N VAL A 31 4.43 -10.06 14.08
CA VAL A 31 5.39 -9.28 13.28
C VAL A 31 4.82 -8.98 11.89
N ARG A 32 4.23 -9.98 11.22
CA ARG A 32 3.60 -9.80 9.92
C ARG A 32 2.43 -8.80 9.97
N SER A 33 1.60 -8.88 11.00
CA SER A 33 0.48 -7.97 11.23
C SER A 33 0.96 -6.55 11.52
N LEU A 34 1.95 -6.37 12.39
CA LEU A 34 2.57 -5.07 12.65
C LEU A 34 3.18 -4.46 11.38
N ARG A 35 3.90 -5.27 10.59
CA ARG A 35 4.48 -4.83 9.32
C ARG A 35 3.38 -4.48 8.30
N ASN A 36 2.26 -5.19 8.30
CA ASN A 36 1.11 -4.87 7.46
C ASN A 36 0.37 -3.61 7.93
N ARG A 37 0.31 -3.38 9.25
CA ARG A 37 -0.33 -2.20 9.86
C ARG A 37 0.50 -0.93 9.67
N GLN A 38 1.83 -1.04 9.70
CA GLN A 38 2.75 0.07 9.45
C GLN A 38 2.94 0.38 7.95
N ARG A 39 2.66 -0.57 7.06
CA ARG A 39 2.68 -0.32 5.59
C ARG A 39 1.49 0.51 5.10
N GLY A 40 0.40 0.52 5.86
CA GLY A 40 -0.88 1.04 5.39
C GLY A 40 -1.20 2.48 5.79
N TYR A 41 -0.47 3.15 6.67
CA TYR A 41 -0.82 4.54 7.02
C TYR A 41 0.42 5.35 7.30
N HIS A 42 0.66 6.32 6.42
CA HIS A 42 1.68 7.33 6.59
C HIS A 42 1.00 8.69 6.62
N THR A 43 1.24 9.43 7.69
CA THR A 43 0.66 10.75 7.92
C THR A 43 1.77 11.75 8.13
N VAL A 44 1.68 12.88 7.45
CA VAL A 44 2.58 14.03 7.58
C VAL A 44 1.72 15.23 7.95
N ASN A 45 2.02 15.91 9.06
CA ASN A 45 1.14 17.00 9.49
C ASN A 45 1.27 18.23 8.60
N ARG A 46 2.46 18.44 8.01
CA ARG A 46 2.74 19.54 7.10
C ARG A 46 3.49 19.02 5.87
N ALA A 47 2.76 18.87 4.78
CA ALA A 47 3.31 18.57 3.48
C ALA A 47 2.96 19.67 2.49
N LYS A 48 3.83 19.86 1.50
CA LYS A 48 3.62 20.78 0.38
C LYS A 48 3.55 19.99 -0.92
N VAL A 49 2.62 20.34 -1.80
CA VAL A 49 2.62 19.82 -3.17
C VAL A 49 3.82 20.43 -3.89
N TYR A 50 4.85 19.62 -4.14
CA TYR A 50 6.08 20.05 -4.76
C TYR A 50 5.95 20.12 -6.29
N SER A 51 5.48 19.02 -6.88
CA SER A 51 5.28 18.94 -8.33
C SER A 51 4.23 17.91 -8.72
N LYS A 52 3.73 18.04 -9.94
CA LYS A 52 2.75 17.14 -10.53
C LYS A 52 3.26 16.62 -11.86
N ALA A 53 3.15 15.31 -12.07
CA ALA A 53 3.57 14.65 -13.29
C ALA A 53 2.46 13.77 -13.85
N GLN A 54 2.42 13.64 -15.18
CA GLN A 54 1.51 12.76 -15.89
C GLN A 54 2.33 11.93 -16.88
N ALA A 55 2.19 10.61 -16.78
CA ALA A 55 2.80 9.67 -17.71
C ALA A 55 1.71 8.84 -18.38
N THR A 56 1.77 8.71 -19.70
CA THR A 56 0.90 7.80 -20.44
C THR A 56 1.61 6.45 -20.53
N ALA A 57 1.18 5.48 -19.72
CA ALA A 57 1.65 4.11 -19.83
C ALA A 57 0.94 3.45 -21.02
N VAL A 58 1.69 3.14 -22.08
CA VAL A 58 1.17 2.37 -23.20
C VAL A 58 1.21 0.90 -22.81
N ASN A 59 0.06 0.31 -22.52
CA ASN A 59 -0.03 -1.13 -22.33
C ASN A 59 0.40 -1.86 -23.62
N GLN A 60 1.27 -2.86 -23.49
CA GLN A 60 1.82 -3.59 -24.62
C GLN A 60 0.69 -4.25 -25.44
N PRO A 61 0.72 -4.18 -26.78
CA PRO A 61 -0.27 -4.84 -27.60
C PRO A 61 -0.21 -6.36 -27.40
N VAL A 62 -1.31 -6.96 -26.97
CA VAL A 62 -1.46 -8.41 -26.90
C VAL A 62 -1.74 -8.93 -28.31
N TYR A 63 -0.77 -9.62 -28.92
CA TYR A 63 -0.98 -10.29 -30.20
C TYR A 63 -1.66 -11.64 -29.96
N LEU A 64 -2.94 -11.77 -30.34
CA LEU A 64 -3.56 -13.08 -30.45
C LEU A 64 -3.05 -13.78 -31.71
N ALA A 65 -2.39 -14.91 -31.53
CA ALA A 65 -2.08 -15.83 -32.62
C ALA A 65 -3.38 -16.46 -33.11
N ASN A 66 -4.05 -15.82 -34.09
CA ASN A 66 -4.93 -16.42 -35.11
C ASN A 66 -5.69 -15.33 -35.89
N GLY A 67 -5.00 -14.70 -36.85
CA GLY A 67 -5.55 -14.29 -38.15
C GLY A 67 -6.69 -13.26 -38.24
N THR A 68 -7.22 -12.71 -37.14
CA THR A 68 -8.30 -11.71 -37.20
C THR A 68 -7.91 -10.49 -36.39
N VAL A 69 -7.61 -9.39 -37.10
CA VAL A 69 -7.19 -8.12 -36.52
C VAL A 69 -8.42 -7.44 -35.91
N ASN A 70 -8.66 -7.65 -34.61
CA ASN A 70 -9.40 -6.64 -33.85
C ASN A 70 -8.44 -5.47 -33.67
N SER A 71 -8.81 -4.31 -34.22
CA SER A 71 -8.15 -3.03 -33.99
C SER A 71 -7.79 -2.92 -32.51
N GLY A 72 -6.50 -3.05 -32.20
CA GLY A 72 -6.00 -3.06 -30.84
C GLY A 72 -6.35 -1.73 -30.18
N VAL A 73 -7.37 -1.73 -29.33
CA VAL A 73 -7.57 -0.64 -28.38
C VAL A 73 -6.40 -0.75 -27.41
N THR A 74 -5.33 0.00 -27.67
CA THR A 74 -4.33 0.28 -26.65
C THR A 74 -5.01 1.13 -25.59
N GLU A 75 -5.46 0.52 -24.50
CA GLU A 75 -5.82 1.25 -23.29
C GLU A 75 -4.55 1.91 -22.76
N ALA A 76 -4.33 3.15 -23.18
CA ALA A 76 -3.28 4.00 -22.67
C ALA A 76 -3.70 4.45 -21.27
N GLU A 77 -3.05 3.88 -20.26
CA GLU A 77 -3.33 4.23 -18.88
C GLU A 77 -2.59 5.52 -18.55
N ASN A 78 -3.33 6.63 -18.44
CA ASN A 78 -2.76 7.89 -17.97
C ASN A 78 -2.56 7.79 -16.46
N VAL A 79 -1.32 7.51 -16.06
CA VAL A 79 -0.89 7.48 -14.66
C VAL A 79 -0.54 8.91 -14.25
N LYS A 80 -1.28 9.44 -13.29
CA LYS A 80 -1.07 10.79 -12.75
C LYS A 80 -0.43 10.69 -11.38
N THR A 81 0.73 11.32 -11.22
CA THR A 81 1.51 11.29 -9.99
C THR A 81 1.70 12.68 -9.41
N VAL A 82 1.72 12.77 -8.09
CA VAL A 82 1.94 14.00 -7.34
C VAL A 82 3.07 13.75 -6.33
N ILE A 83 4.02 14.68 -6.28
CA ILE A 83 5.13 14.65 -5.32
C ILE A 83 4.81 15.63 -4.20
N PHE A 84 4.80 15.12 -2.97
CA PHE A 84 4.65 15.88 -1.75
C PHE A 84 5.99 16.00 -1.04
N GLU A 85 6.39 17.21 -0.68
CA GLU A 85 7.54 17.48 0.17
C GLU A 85 7.08 17.50 1.62
N ASN A 86 7.76 16.74 2.49
CA ASN A 86 7.54 16.80 3.92
C ASN A 86 8.25 18.04 4.50
N LEU A 87 7.48 18.97 5.07
CA LEU A 87 8.03 20.18 5.67
C LEU A 87 8.56 19.97 7.10
N GLU A 88 8.25 18.83 7.72
CA GLU A 88 8.72 18.46 9.06
C GLU A 88 10.09 17.74 9.01
N LYS A 89 10.47 17.22 7.84
CA LYS A 89 11.72 16.50 7.60
C LYS A 89 12.31 16.92 6.27
N GLU A 90 13.34 17.75 6.33
CA GLU A 90 14.02 18.27 5.14
C GLU A 90 14.48 17.14 4.21
N GLY A 91 14.15 17.26 2.92
CA GLY A 91 14.54 16.32 1.88
C GLY A 91 13.66 15.07 1.75
N GLU A 92 12.69 14.83 2.63
CA GLU A 92 11.75 13.71 2.48
C GLU A 92 10.66 14.06 1.46
N GLN A 93 10.60 13.29 0.36
CA GLN A 93 9.57 13.42 -0.67
C GLN A 93 8.75 12.14 -0.78
N ILE A 94 7.44 12.32 -0.93
CA ILE A 94 6.46 11.24 -1.03
C ILE A 94 5.78 11.35 -2.39
N THR A 95 5.99 10.36 -3.25
CA THR A 95 5.34 10.29 -4.57
C THR A 95 4.10 9.40 -4.48
N LEU A 96 2.95 9.91 -4.91
CA LEU A 96 1.68 9.18 -4.88
C LEU A 96 1.03 9.22 -6.25
N GLU A 97 0.50 8.08 -6.70
CA GLU A 97 -0.44 8.04 -7.83
C GLU A 97 -1.82 8.50 -7.33
N VAL A 98 -2.47 9.35 -8.13
CA VAL A 98 -3.76 9.95 -7.80
C VAL A 98 -4.71 9.89 -8.99
N SER A 99 -6.01 9.84 -8.72
CA SER A 99 -7.07 9.97 -9.73
C SER A 99 -6.99 11.30 -10.49
N ASP A 100 -7.60 11.37 -11.67
CA ASP A 100 -7.79 12.62 -12.42
C ASP A 100 -8.42 13.74 -11.60
N ARG A 101 -9.41 13.40 -10.76
CA ARG A 101 -10.11 14.35 -9.90
C ARG A 101 -9.16 15.00 -8.90
N ILE A 102 -8.51 14.19 -8.06
CA ILE A 102 -7.53 14.66 -7.08
C ILE A 102 -6.41 15.44 -7.77
N TYR A 103 -5.93 14.95 -8.92
CA TYR A 103 -4.92 15.66 -9.69
C TYR A 103 -5.41 17.04 -10.12
N SER A 104 -6.68 17.21 -10.52
CA SER A 104 -7.21 18.52 -10.92
C SER A 104 -7.42 19.48 -9.74
N GLU A 105 -7.72 18.96 -8.54
CA GLU A 105 -8.01 19.76 -7.35
C GLU A 105 -6.73 20.28 -6.65
N LEU A 106 -5.61 19.55 -6.74
CA LEU A 106 -4.33 19.94 -6.13
C LEU A 106 -3.56 20.97 -6.98
N GLN A 107 -2.98 21.99 -6.35
CA GLN A 107 -2.06 22.93 -7.00
C GLN A 107 -0.64 22.80 -6.44
N GLU A 108 0.36 23.00 -7.30
CA GLU A 108 1.75 23.08 -6.86
C GLU A 108 1.93 24.29 -5.94
N GLY A 109 2.53 24.06 -4.77
CA GLY A 109 2.62 25.06 -3.72
C GLY A 109 1.62 24.88 -2.58
N ASP A 110 0.53 24.14 -2.78
CA ASP A 110 -0.46 23.91 -1.73
C ASP A 110 0.16 23.23 -0.52
N CYS A 111 -0.23 23.69 0.68
CA CYS A 111 0.26 23.16 1.93
C CYS A 111 -0.90 22.57 2.75
N GLY A 112 -0.70 21.40 3.33
CA GLY A 112 -1.74 20.73 4.10
C GLY A 112 -1.21 19.51 4.85
N SER A 113 -2.06 18.91 5.68
CA SER A 113 -1.78 17.61 6.27
C SER A 113 -1.99 16.52 5.23
N LEU A 114 -1.00 15.65 5.06
CA LEU A 114 -1.03 14.55 4.10
C LEU A 114 -1.31 13.24 4.85
N SER A 115 -2.24 12.45 4.35
CA SER A 115 -2.43 11.07 4.74
C SER A 115 -2.41 10.18 3.51
N CYS A 116 -1.59 9.13 3.55
CA CYS A 116 -1.52 8.14 2.50
C CYS A 116 -1.49 6.72 3.07
N ARG A 117 -1.96 5.77 2.26
CA ARG A 117 -2.12 4.36 2.60
C ARG A 117 -1.68 3.49 1.44
N ASP A 118 -0.74 2.59 1.70
CA ASP A 118 -0.28 1.61 0.71
C ASP A 118 0.14 2.26 -0.64
N GLY A 119 0.76 3.45 -0.59
CA GLY A 119 1.16 4.22 -1.77
C GLY A 119 0.05 5.03 -2.46
N LYS A 120 -1.17 5.03 -1.90
CA LYS A 120 -2.31 5.83 -2.37
C LYS A 120 -2.60 7.01 -1.46
N LEU A 121 -3.01 8.13 -2.04
CA LEU A 121 -3.50 9.26 -1.27
C LEU A 121 -4.81 8.90 -0.57
N VAL A 122 -4.92 9.19 0.74
CA VAL A 122 -6.17 9.10 1.51
C VAL A 122 -6.78 10.49 1.66
N SER A 123 -5.98 11.48 2.05
CA SER A 123 -6.43 12.86 2.16
C SER A 123 -5.26 13.84 2.09
N PHE A 124 -5.56 15.08 1.69
CA PHE A 124 -4.64 16.21 1.76
C PHE A 124 -5.38 17.48 2.21
N GLY A 125 -5.09 17.98 3.41
CA GLY A 125 -5.85 19.07 4.02
C GLY A 125 -7.34 18.72 4.13
N ALA A 126 -8.21 19.53 3.53
CA ALA A 126 -9.65 19.25 3.46
C ALA A 126 -10.04 18.31 2.31
N LEU A 127 -9.13 18.06 1.35
CA LEU A 127 -9.37 17.20 0.21
C LEU A 127 -9.35 15.73 0.66
N GLN A 128 -10.45 15.03 0.47
CA GLN A 128 -10.55 13.59 0.73
C GLN A 128 -10.55 12.82 -0.58
N ASN A 129 -9.73 11.77 -0.64
CA ASN A 129 -9.82 10.80 -1.71
C ASN A 129 -11.03 9.89 -1.47
N ARG A 130 -12.11 10.13 -2.23
CA ARG A 130 -13.33 9.31 -2.20
C ARG A 130 -13.33 8.21 -3.26
N ASP A 131 -12.29 8.14 -4.07
CA ASP A 131 -12.12 7.10 -5.06
C ASP A 131 -11.57 5.84 -4.38
N ASP A 132 -12.40 5.23 -3.53
CA ASP A 132 -12.20 3.87 -3.02
C ASP A 132 -12.26 2.83 -4.16
N ARG A 133 -12.63 3.25 -5.37
CA ARG A 133 -13.04 2.36 -6.46
C ARG A 133 -12.03 2.12 -7.57
N GLU A 134 -10.95 2.90 -7.70
CA GLU A 134 -10.08 2.73 -8.85
C GLU A 134 -8.68 2.22 -8.49
N ARG A 135 -8.41 1.06 -9.12
CA ARG A 135 -7.12 0.39 -9.26
C ARG A 135 -6.63 -0.34 -8.03
N SER A 136 -7.41 -1.33 -7.61
CA SER A 136 -6.82 -2.63 -7.32
C SER A 136 -6.31 -3.26 -8.63
N PHE A 137 -5.34 -2.67 -9.32
CA PHE A 137 -4.55 -3.45 -10.27
C PHE A 137 -3.51 -4.20 -9.45
N ARG A 138 -4.01 -5.25 -8.79
CA ARG A 138 -3.20 -6.40 -8.42
C ARG A 138 -2.90 -7.16 -9.70
N GLY A 139 -1.61 -7.27 -9.97
CA GLY A 139 -0.96 -8.35 -10.70
C GLY A 139 0.42 -8.51 -10.08
#